data_AF-A0A255PDX2-F1
#
_entry.id   AF-A0A255PDX2-F1
#
_cell.length_a   1.000
_cell.length_b   1.000
_cell.length_c   1.000
_cell.angle_alpha   90.00
_cell.angle_beta   90.00
_cell.angle_gamma   90.00
#
_symmetry.space_group_name_H-M   'P 1'
#
loop_
_entity.id
_entity.type
_entity.pdbx_description
1 polymer ?
#
loop_
_entity_poly.entity_id
_entity_poly.type
_entity_poly.pdbx_seq_one_letter_code
_entity_poly.pdbx_strand_id
1 'polypeptide(L)'
;MSRMSPEQRDQLAAALRRTYTAAPELVLAAVDWQRATRIHPSSAEADRLAWRAADAVPPIAHNLLQAETELATLRTIIASLVVANDRGHDHNLGDLRQAVKDAGIDLTPEYTAADALARAQESETP
;
A
#
# COMPACT_ATOMS: atom_id res chain seq x y z
N MET A 1 1.85 22.41 -3.00
CA MET A 1 2.58 21.22 -3.46
C MET A 1 2.01 20.81 -4.81
N SER A 2 2.79 20.82 -5.89
CA SER A 2 2.33 20.34 -7.21
C SER A 2 2.14 18.83 -7.17
N ARG A 3 0.99 18.36 -7.67
CA ARG A 3 0.75 16.93 -7.86
C ARG A 3 1.62 16.42 -9.02
N MET A 4 2.28 15.26 -8.84
CA MET A 4 3.02 14.62 -9.93
C MET A 4 2.06 14.26 -11.08
N SER A 5 2.51 14.52 -12.31
CA SER A 5 1.85 14.03 -13.53
C SER A 5 1.90 12.50 -13.61
N PRO A 6 1.02 11.86 -14.40
CA PRO A 6 1.07 10.41 -14.63
C PRO A 6 2.43 9.92 -15.14
N GLU A 7 3.05 10.64 -16.08
CA GLU A 7 4.36 10.30 -16.64
C GLU A 7 5.48 10.32 -15.59
N GLN A 8 5.43 11.28 -14.66
CA GLN A 8 6.38 11.34 -13.54
C GLN A 8 6.18 10.17 -12.56
N ARG A 9 4.93 9.72 -12.36
CA ARG A 9 4.64 8.54 -11.54
C ARG A 9 5.15 7.27 -12.19
N ASP A 10 4.99 7.12 -13.49
CA ASP A 10 5.48 5.95 -14.24
C ASP A 10 7.02 5.90 -14.23
N GLN A 11 7.69 7.03 -14.41
CA GLN A 11 9.15 7.14 -14.31
C GLN A 11 9.64 6.78 -12.90
N LEU A 12 8.97 7.30 -11.87
CA LEU A 12 9.28 6.98 -10.47
C LEU A 12 9.06 5.49 -10.19
N ALA A 13 7.93 4.92 -10.61
CA ALA A 13 7.64 3.50 -10.47
C ALA A 13 8.68 2.61 -11.19
N ALA A 14 9.13 3.01 -12.39
CA ALA A 14 10.16 2.31 -13.13
C ALA A 14 11.53 2.38 -12.44
N ALA A 15 11.89 3.52 -11.85
CA ALA A 15 13.11 3.67 -11.07
C ALA A 15 13.09 2.79 -9.79
N LEU A 16 11.90 2.63 -9.20
CA LEU A 16 11.70 1.91 -7.94
C LEU A 16 11.51 0.39 -8.11
N ARG A 17 11.23 -0.10 -9.32
CA ARG A 17 10.92 -1.52 -9.64
C ARG A 17 12.00 -2.55 -9.28
N ARG A 18 13.20 -2.12 -8.86
CA ARG A 18 14.28 -3.00 -8.39
C ARG A 18 14.35 -3.13 -6.87
N THR A 19 13.51 -2.41 -6.14
CA THR A 19 13.59 -2.36 -4.69
C THR A 19 12.56 -3.30 -4.08
N TYR A 20 13.07 -4.35 -3.44
CA TYR A 20 12.30 -5.34 -2.69
C TYR A 20 11.62 -4.72 -1.47
N THR A 21 10.70 -5.47 -0.86
CA THR A 21 9.96 -5.15 0.37
C THR A 21 10.77 -4.30 1.34
N ALA A 22 10.18 -3.20 1.85
CA ALA A 22 10.80 -2.38 2.87
C ALA A 22 11.07 -3.22 4.12
N ALA A 23 12.30 -3.72 4.25
CA ALA A 23 12.66 -4.60 5.34
C ALA A 23 12.46 -3.85 6.68
N PRO A 24 11.79 -4.46 7.68
CA PRO A 24 11.46 -3.78 8.93
C PRO A 24 12.66 -3.08 9.59
N GLU A 25 13.85 -3.67 9.49
CA GLU A 25 15.11 -3.13 9.96
C GLU A 25 15.54 -1.83 9.28
N LEU A 26 15.22 -1.64 7.99
CA LEU A 26 15.52 -0.42 7.24
C LEU A 26 14.53 0.71 7.61
N VAL A 27 13.26 0.35 7.80
CA VAL A 27 12.24 1.27 8.30
C VAL A 27 12.59 1.75 9.71
N LEU A 28 13.01 0.83 10.58
CA LEU A 28 13.49 1.17 11.93
C LEU A 28 14.73 2.07 11.87
N ALA A 29 15.70 1.77 10.99
CA ALA A 29 16.87 2.62 10.80
C ALA A 29 16.51 4.05 10.35
N ALA A 30 15.48 4.21 9.51
CA ALA A 30 14.98 5.53 9.11
C ALA A 30 14.34 6.30 10.28
N VAL A 31 13.56 5.62 11.13
CA VAL A 31 12.96 6.20 12.34
C VAL A 31 14.04 6.58 13.37
N ASP A 32 15.02 5.71 13.57
CA ASP A 32 16.11 5.92 14.51
C ASP A 32 17.05 7.05 14.03
N TRP A 33 17.30 7.14 12.72
CA TRP A 33 17.99 8.29 12.13
C TRP A 33 17.25 9.61 12.39
N GLN A 34 15.94 9.65 12.17
CA GLN A 34 15.11 10.83 12.42
C GLN A 34 15.18 11.25 13.91
N ARG A 35 15.16 10.27 14.82
CA ARG A 35 15.28 10.52 16.26
C ARG A 35 16.68 11.03 16.62
N ALA A 36 17.72 10.41 16.09
CA ALA A 36 19.12 10.78 16.34
C ALA A 36 19.42 12.20 15.84
N THR A 37 19.01 12.54 14.61
CA THR A 37 19.21 13.89 14.03
C THR A 37 18.46 14.99 14.77
N ARG A 38 17.35 14.68 15.45
CA ARG A 38 16.61 15.63 16.29
C ARG A 38 17.32 15.96 17.60
N ILE A 39 18.06 14.99 18.16
CA ILE A 39 18.73 15.11 19.46
C ILE A 39 20.18 15.60 19.27
N HIS A 40 20.88 15.03 18.29
CA HIS A 40 22.29 15.34 17.96
C HIS A 40 22.51 15.35 16.43
N PRO A 41 22.33 16.51 15.77
CA PRO A 41 22.36 16.61 14.30
C PRO A 41 23.70 16.27 13.63
N SER A 42 24.80 16.21 14.39
CA SER A 42 26.17 16.08 13.87
C SER A 42 26.96 14.96 14.56
N SER A 43 26.31 13.85 14.91
CA SER A 43 26.99 12.69 15.49
C SER A 43 27.38 11.68 14.42
N ALA A 44 28.50 10.98 14.63
CA ALA A 44 28.93 9.89 13.75
C ALA A 44 27.90 8.74 13.66
N GLU A 45 27.03 8.63 14.68
CA GLU A 45 25.91 7.69 14.70
C GLU A 45 24.75 8.15 13.81
N ALA A 46 24.43 9.46 13.80
CA ALA A 46 23.47 10.03 12.86
C ALA A 46 23.94 9.85 11.41
N ASP A 47 25.23 10.02 11.12
CA ASP A 47 25.78 9.80 9.77
C ASP A 47 25.70 8.33 9.34
N ARG A 48 25.97 7.37 10.25
CA ARG A 48 25.84 5.93 9.96
C ARG A 48 24.38 5.52 9.72
N LEU A 49 23.45 6.05 10.52
CA LEU A 49 22.03 5.77 10.37
C LEU A 49 21.46 6.44 9.10
N ALA A 50 22.01 7.58 8.66
CA ALA A 50 21.58 8.28 7.45
C ALA A 50 21.69 7.40 6.19
N TRP A 51 22.79 6.66 6.04
CA TRP A 51 22.99 5.78 4.89
C TRP A 51 21.96 4.65 4.85
N ARG A 52 21.71 3.98 5.99
CA ARG A 52 20.70 2.92 6.08
C ARG A 52 19.27 3.44 5.92
N ALA A 53 19.01 4.65 6.41
CA ALA A 53 17.74 5.33 6.22
C ALA A 53 17.49 5.66 4.74
N ALA A 54 18.53 6.09 4.00
CA ALA A 54 18.43 6.36 2.57
C ALA A 54 18.09 5.09 1.77
N ASP A 55 18.65 3.93 2.15
CA ASP A 55 18.33 2.64 1.53
C ASP A 55 16.88 2.19 1.79
N ALA A 56 16.25 2.69 2.85
CA ALA A 56 14.84 2.44 3.16
C ALA A 56 13.86 3.25 2.30
N VAL A 57 14.30 4.37 1.72
CA VAL A 57 13.41 5.30 1.00
C VAL A 57 12.82 4.68 -0.27
N PRO A 58 13.60 4.10 -1.20
CA PRO A 58 13.03 3.57 -2.43
C PRO A 58 12.00 2.43 -2.22
N PRO A 59 12.21 1.42 -1.34
CA PRO A 59 11.20 0.36 -1.16
C PRO A 59 9.94 0.86 -0.44
N ILE A 60 10.06 1.81 0.49
CA ILE A 60 8.89 2.47 1.12
C ILE A 60 8.10 3.25 0.07
N ALA A 61 8.77 4.05 -0.75
CA ALA A 61 8.13 4.82 -1.81
C ALA A 61 7.43 3.90 -2.84
N HIS A 62 8.05 2.77 -3.18
CA HIS A 62 7.47 1.77 -4.06
C HIS A 62 6.16 1.21 -3.49
N ASN A 63 6.21 0.74 -2.24
CA ASN A 63 5.05 0.18 -1.55
C ASN A 63 3.91 1.19 -1.42
N LEU A 64 4.21 2.47 -1.14
CA LEU A 64 3.21 3.53 -1.07
C LEU A 64 2.55 3.80 -2.43
N LEU A 65 3.35 3.89 -3.51
CA LEU A 65 2.81 4.10 -4.86
C LEU A 65 1.96 2.91 -5.32
N GLN A 66 2.39 1.69 -4.99
CA GLN A 66 1.62 0.49 -5.27
C GLN A 66 0.29 0.51 -4.52
N ALA A 67 0.31 0.78 -3.21
CA ALA A 67 -0.91 0.87 -2.40
C ALA A 67 -1.87 1.97 -2.89
N GLU A 68 -1.36 3.14 -3.30
CA GLU A 68 -2.18 4.19 -3.91
C GLU A 68 -2.79 3.75 -5.25
N THR A 69 -2.03 3.02 -6.06
CA THR A 69 -2.49 2.48 -7.35
C THR A 69 -3.57 1.43 -7.17
N GLU A 70 -3.38 0.49 -6.24
CA GLU A 70 -4.37 -0.53 -5.88
C GLU A 70 -5.65 0.12 -5.35
N LEU A 71 -5.54 1.09 -4.43
CA LEU A 71 -6.69 1.81 -3.89
C LEU A 71 -7.47 2.58 -4.97
N ALA A 72 -6.77 3.28 -5.87
CA ALA A 72 -7.40 3.98 -6.98
C ALA A 72 -8.13 3.01 -7.92
N THR A 73 -7.52 1.84 -8.17
CA THR A 73 -8.09 0.76 -8.98
C THR A 73 -9.36 0.19 -8.33
N LEU A 74 -9.31 -0.14 -7.03
CA LEU A 74 -10.46 -0.62 -6.26
C LEU A 74 -11.62 0.38 -6.30
N ARG A 75 -11.34 1.67 -6.06
CA ARG A 75 -12.36 2.74 -6.14
C ARG A 75 -13.00 2.82 -7.53
N THR A 76 -12.20 2.66 -8.58
CA THR A 76 -12.68 2.70 -9.96
C THR A 76 -13.55 1.48 -10.29
N ILE A 77 -13.15 0.28 -9.85
CA ILE A 77 -13.95 -0.94 -10.02
C ILE A 77 -15.30 -0.80 -9.32
N ILE A 78 -15.29 -0.40 -8.05
CA ILE A 78 -16.52 -0.21 -7.25
C ILE A 78 -17.42 0.82 -7.93
N ALA A 79 -16.91 1.99 -8.32
CA ALA A 79 -17.69 3.02 -8.98
C ALA A 79 -18.28 2.53 -10.31
N SER A 80 -17.52 1.75 -11.09
CA SER A 80 -17.98 1.20 -12.37
C SER A 80 -19.14 0.22 -12.18
N LEU A 81 -19.07 -0.65 -11.17
CA LEU A 81 -20.13 -1.61 -10.84
C LEU A 81 -21.38 -0.91 -10.31
N VAL A 82 -21.22 0.11 -9.46
CA VAL A 82 -22.35 0.92 -8.95
C VAL A 82 -23.07 1.61 -10.12
N VAL A 83 -22.33 2.27 -11.00
CA VAL A 83 -22.92 2.94 -12.19
C VAL A 83 -23.59 1.95 -13.13
N ALA A 84 -23.05 0.73 -13.27
CA ALA A 84 -23.69 -0.30 -14.08
C ALA A 84 -25.01 -0.78 -13.44
N ASN A 85 -25.05 -0.95 -12.12
CA ASN A 85 -26.28 -1.31 -11.39
C ASN A 85 -27.34 -0.22 -11.49
N ASP A 86 -26.95 1.06 -11.36
CA ASP A 86 -27.86 2.19 -11.54
C ASP A 86 -28.47 2.25 -12.95
N ARG A 87 -27.80 1.62 -13.94
CA ARG A 87 -28.28 1.49 -15.34
C ARG A 87 -29.11 0.23 -15.58
N GLY A 88 -29.38 -0.57 -14.54
CA GLY A 88 -30.19 -1.78 -14.61
C GLY A 88 -29.41 -3.06 -14.95
N HIS A 89 -28.08 -3.06 -14.82
CA HIS A 89 -27.32 -4.30 -14.78
C HIS A 89 -27.41 -4.94 -13.38
N ASP A 90 -27.35 -6.27 -13.27
CA ASP A 90 -27.45 -6.97 -11.98
C ASP A 90 -26.07 -7.47 -11.52
N HIS A 91 -25.15 -6.54 -11.23
CA HIS A 91 -23.86 -6.90 -10.65
C HIS A 91 -23.96 -7.20 -9.16
N ASN A 92 -23.30 -8.27 -8.74
CA ASN A 92 -23.23 -8.73 -7.36
C ASN A 92 -21.78 -8.72 -6.82
N LEU A 93 -21.61 -9.13 -5.56
CA LEU A 93 -20.29 -9.17 -4.91
C LEU A 93 -19.32 -10.19 -5.56
N GLY A 94 -19.84 -11.19 -6.27
CA GLY A 94 -19.05 -12.11 -7.09
C GLY A 94 -18.40 -11.40 -8.27
N ASP A 95 -19.12 -10.49 -8.94
CA ASP A 95 -18.56 -9.67 -10.03
C ASP A 95 -17.49 -8.71 -9.52
N LEU A 96 -17.70 -8.13 -8.33
CA LEU A 96 -16.68 -7.34 -7.64
C LEU A 96 -15.42 -8.16 -7.38
N ARG A 97 -15.57 -9.37 -6.80
CA ARG A 97 -14.43 -10.26 -6.52
C ARG A 97 -13.68 -10.61 -7.80
N GLN A 98 -14.40 -10.91 -8.88
CA GLN A 98 -13.80 -11.24 -10.16
C GLN A 98 -13.05 -10.05 -10.77
N ALA A 99 -13.65 -8.86 -10.79
CA ALA A 99 -13.01 -7.65 -11.33
C ALA A 99 -11.74 -7.26 -10.54
N VAL A 100 -11.74 -7.42 -9.22
CA VAL A 100 -10.55 -7.20 -8.38
C VAL A 100 -9.44 -8.20 -8.72
N LYS A 101 -9.78 -9.47 -8.89
CA LYS A 101 -8.85 -10.52 -9.29
C LYS A 101 -8.27 -10.28 -10.69
N ASP A 102 -9.09 -9.86 -11.65
CA ASP A 102 -8.67 -9.55 -13.02
C ASP A 102 -7.76 -8.32 -13.07
N ALA A 103 -7.90 -7.40 -12.11
CA ALA A 103 -6.98 -6.29 -11.91
C ALA A 103 -5.66 -6.70 -11.22
N GLY A 104 -5.48 -7.98 -10.88
CA GLY A 104 -4.27 -8.52 -10.25
C GLY A 104 -4.13 -8.19 -8.75
N ILE A 105 -5.20 -7.74 -8.10
CA ILE A 105 -5.21 -7.42 -6.67
C ILE A 105 -5.62 -8.68 -5.90
N ASP A 106 -4.73 -9.18 -5.04
CA ASP A 106 -5.02 -10.32 -4.17
C ASP A 106 -5.54 -9.86 -2.81
N LEU A 107 -6.84 -10.06 -2.58
CA LEU A 107 -7.51 -9.80 -1.28
C LEU A 107 -7.66 -11.06 -0.42
N THR A 108 -7.00 -12.17 -0.77
CA THR A 108 -7.09 -13.44 -0.01
C THR A 108 -6.74 -13.28 1.47
N PRO A 109 -5.68 -12.55 1.86
CA PRO A 109 -5.38 -12.30 3.26
C PRO A 109 -6.50 -11.57 4.00
N GLU A 110 -7.07 -10.53 3.39
CA GLU A 110 -8.16 -9.72 3.93
C GLU A 110 -9.44 -10.54 4.06
N TYR A 111 -9.76 -11.37 3.07
CA TYR A 111 -10.91 -12.28 3.14
C TYR A 111 -10.76 -13.29 4.27
N THR A 112 -9.55 -13.81 4.48
CA THR A 112 -9.26 -14.75 5.57
C THR A 112 -9.41 -14.08 6.92
N ALA A 113 -8.90 -12.86 7.07
CA ALA A 113 -9.05 -12.07 8.30
C ALA A 113 -10.53 -11.72 8.58
N ALA A 114 -11.29 -11.36 7.56
CA ALA A 114 -12.72 -11.08 7.69
C ALA A 114 -13.53 -12.32 8.09
N ASP A 115 -13.25 -13.48 7.49
CA ASP A 115 -13.89 -14.75 7.84
C ASP A 115 -13.56 -15.19 9.27
N ALA A 116 -12.29 -15.03 9.69
CA ALA A 116 -11.89 -15.29 11.07
C ALA A 116 -12.63 -14.39 12.06
N LEU A 117 -12.83 -13.11 11.71
CA LEU A 117 -13.54 -12.14 12.55
C LEU A 117 -15.05 -12.44 12.61
N ALA A 118 -15.67 -12.83 11.50
CA ALA A 118 -17.06 -13.26 11.46
C ALA A 118 -17.31 -14.48 12.35
N ARG A 119 -16.45 -15.51 12.24
CA ARG A 119 -16.55 -16.72 13.07
C ARG A 119 -16.37 -16.44 14.56
N ALA A 120 -15.48 -15.51 14.91
CA ALA A 120 -15.31 -15.09 16.30
C ALA A 120 -16.60 -14.43 16.84
N GLN A 121 -17.25 -13.58 16.06
CA GLN A 121 -18.50 -12.91 16.43
C GLN A 121 -19.69 -13.88 16.54
N GLU A 122 -19.77 -14.87 15.64
CA GLU A 122 -20.78 -15.94 15.70
C GLU A 122 -20.61 -16.82 16.94
N SER A 123 -19.38 -17.00 17.42
CA SER A 123 -19.08 -17.79 18.63
C SER A 123 -19.35 -17.02 19.93
N GLU A 124 -19.46 -15.69 19.87
CA GLU A 124 -19.70 -14.79 21.01
C GLU A 124 -21.17 -14.36 21.15
N THR A 125 -22.02 -14.69 20.16
CA THR A 125 -23.45 -14.39 20.19
C THR A 125 -24.22 -15.63 20.70
N PRO A 126 -24.79 -15.61 21.93
CA PRO A 126 -25.51 -16.76 22.50
C PRO A 126 -26.85 -17.06 21.83
#